data_AF-A0A165B2G4-F1
#
_entry.id   AF-A0A165B2G4-F1
#
_cell.length_a   1.000
_cell.length_b   1.000
_cell.length_c   1.000
_cell.angle_alpha   90.00
_cell.angle_beta   90.00
_cell.angle_gamma   90.00
#
_symmetry.space_group_name_H-M   'P 1'
#
loop_
_entity.id
_entity.type
_entity.pdbx_description
1 polymer ?
#
loop_
_entity_poly.entity_id
_entity_poly.type
_entity_poly.pdbx_seq_one_letter_code
_entity_poly.pdbx_strand_id
1 'polypeptide(L)'
;MNLSPKRIPSGGYAARIISALDAEFAQPHLSPPRYVQPARPSQRRFYSPAPHATTSDRPKLHPFILQREPTAPVILQPSNATKSQYVSDMAAARAMQTAQRDREKAAFRAMKNYDCKEVQETAPAIVYSRDEEEIDELIGTLNGPLGFDLEWRPNFVKNGKEHKTATIQICDSRIIIIAQISALGVPQNLKKVLEDKEIAKCGLNILNDGQKLYRDYGVVAKGLVELGTMASQADQSSNHLGRPSLGTLVGRYLKRNLLKGSVRMSNWEAQLDANQVKYAANDAYCGLALYNHFVALAEENDRTLKPTQYTVNVNPPPKATSLLPPSAASTSRASMTASTSSRMDVDEDGSVTTTTTKRARTTSTTKTATDKPSIRPSYLRAYTLWRESNMPLDDLCGALRTPDNPLKRSTVISYLVEAVRTDTSLPYERSVLLEMVNMDAYAQKRYRSWIKSVSSS
;
A
#
# COMPACT_ATOMS: atom_id res chain seq x y z
N MET A 1 -5.03 -16.35 -54.37
CA MET A 1 -4.01 -16.85 -53.43
C MET A 1 -4.64 -16.87 -52.04
N ASN A 2 -5.16 -18.03 -51.64
CA ASN A 2 -5.72 -18.25 -50.31
C ASN A 2 -4.58 -18.44 -49.31
N LEU A 3 -4.37 -17.45 -48.44
CA LEU A 3 -3.47 -17.61 -47.29
C LEU A 3 -4.21 -18.44 -46.25
N SER A 4 -3.80 -19.71 -46.14
CA SER A 4 -4.20 -20.60 -45.07
C SER A 4 -3.72 -20.04 -43.72
N PRO A 5 -4.52 -20.16 -42.63
CA PRO A 5 -4.07 -19.76 -41.31
C PRO A 5 -2.93 -20.67 -40.86
N LYS A 6 -1.79 -20.06 -40.49
CA LYS A 6 -0.65 -20.75 -39.90
C LYS A 6 -1.11 -21.44 -38.61
N ARG A 7 -0.90 -22.76 -38.53
CA ARG A 7 -1.04 -23.53 -37.29
C ARG A 7 -0.09 -22.96 -36.24
N ILE A 8 -0.65 -22.53 -35.12
CA ILE A 8 0.07 -22.26 -33.87
C ILE A 8 0.57 -23.61 -33.34
N PRO A 9 1.82 -23.74 -32.84
CA PRO A 9 2.34 -25.01 -32.37
C PRO A 9 1.56 -25.50 -31.14
N SER A 10 0.75 -26.54 -31.35
CA SER A 10 0.12 -27.32 -30.30
C SER A 10 1.20 -28.09 -29.52
N GLY A 11 1.64 -27.58 -28.36
CA GLY A 11 2.52 -28.36 -27.48
C GLY A 11 3.26 -27.66 -26.34
N GLY A 12 3.22 -26.32 -26.24
CA GLY A 12 3.91 -25.57 -25.18
C GLY A 12 3.42 -25.87 -23.75
N TYR A 13 4.28 -25.63 -22.75
CA TYR A 13 3.97 -25.84 -21.34
C TYR A 13 2.77 -24.99 -20.88
N ALA A 14 2.70 -23.73 -21.29
CA ALA A 14 1.54 -22.86 -21.07
C ALA A 14 0.25 -23.44 -21.68
N ALA A 15 0.30 -23.94 -22.92
CA ALA A 15 -0.85 -24.59 -23.55
C ALA A 15 -1.34 -25.84 -22.78
N ARG A 16 -0.43 -26.59 -22.15
CA ARG A 16 -0.81 -27.73 -21.28
C ARG A 16 -1.48 -27.26 -20.00
N ILE A 17 -0.98 -26.20 -19.36
CA ILE A 17 -1.61 -25.60 -18.17
C ILE A 17 -3.00 -25.09 -18.52
N ILE A 18 -3.13 -24.32 -19.61
CA ILE A 18 -4.41 -23.78 -20.08
C ILE A 18 -5.40 -24.92 -20.37
N SER A 19 -4.97 -25.96 -21.09
CA SER A 19 -5.83 -27.11 -21.39
C SER A 19 -6.27 -27.85 -20.13
N ALA A 20 -5.40 -27.98 -19.12
CA ALA A 20 -5.75 -28.60 -17.84
C ALA A 20 -6.75 -27.76 -17.05
N LEU A 21 -6.54 -26.44 -16.99
CA LEU A 21 -7.46 -25.51 -16.35
C LEU A 21 -8.83 -25.52 -17.04
N ASP A 22 -8.88 -25.49 -18.37
CA ASP A 22 -10.14 -25.55 -19.11
C ASP A 22 -10.87 -26.88 -18.87
N ALA A 23 -10.15 -28.00 -18.76
CA ALA A 23 -10.76 -29.30 -18.49
C ALA A 23 -11.35 -29.43 -17.07
N GLU A 24 -10.65 -28.88 -16.07
CA GLU A 24 -11.05 -28.93 -14.66
C GLU A 24 -12.23 -27.99 -14.37
N PHE A 25 -12.20 -26.78 -14.93
CA PHE A 25 -13.22 -25.75 -14.70
C PHE A 25 -14.40 -25.78 -15.68
N ALA A 26 -14.36 -26.60 -16.75
CA ALA A 26 -15.51 -26.82 -17.64
C ALA A 26 -16.51 -27.89 -17.12
N GLN A 27 -16.22 -28.56 -16.01
CA GLN A 27 -17.19 -29.48 -15.39
C GLN A 27 -18.37 -28.67 -14.81
N PRO A 28 -19.63 -29.09 -15.00
CA PRO A 28 -20.80 -28.34 -14.53
C PRO A 28 -20.97 -28.50 -13.01
N HIS A 29 -20.18 -27.74 -12.26
CA HIS A 29 -20.48 -27.40 -10.87
C HIS A 29 -20.92 -25.93 -10.83
N LEU A 30 -21.86 -25.65 -9.93
CA LEU A 30 -22.71 -24.45 -9.84
C LEU A 30 -22.02 -23.16 -10.30
N SER A 31 -22.67 -22.44 -11.22
CA SER A 31 -22.13 -21.22 -11.84
C SER A 31 -21.63 -20.22 -10.78
N PRO A 32 -20.42 -19.66 -10.93
CA PRO A 32 -20.01 -18.51 -10.13
C PRO A 32 -21.00 -17.35 -10.36
N PRO A 33 -21.23 -16.49 -9.35
CA PRO A 33 -22.15 -15.37 -9.47
C PRO A 33 -21.78 -14.54 -10.70
N ARG A 34 -22.77 -14.31 -11.58
CA ARG A 34 -22.59 -13.51 -12.78
C ARG A 34 -22.13 -12.10 -12.38
N TYR A 35 -20.90 -11.75 -12.74
CA TYR A 35 -20.44 -10.37 -12.72
C TYR A 35 -21.32 -9.54 -13.67
N VAL A 36 -22.25 -8.76 -13.10
CA VAL A 36 -23.05 -7.80 -13.87
C VAL A 36 -22.16 -6.58 -14.13
N GLN A 37 -21.71 -6.42 -15.37
CA GLN A 37 -21.11 -5.16 -15.80
C GLN A 37 -22.08 -4.01 -15.51
N PRO A 38 -21.64 -2.89 -14.92
CA PRO A 38 -22.52 -1.77 -14.66
C PRO A 38 -23.09 -1.24 -15.98
N ALA A 39 -24.41 -1.26 -16.11
CA ALA A 39 -25.12 -0.75 -17.28
C ALA A 39 -24.80 0.74 -17.48
N ARG A 40 -24.53 1.12 -18.74
CA ARG A 40 -24.39 2.53 -19.14
C ARG A 40 -25.70 3.27 -18.83
N PRO A 41 -25.67 4.44 -18.18
CA PRO A 41 -26.89 5.22 -17.97
C PRO A 41 -27.38 5.78 -19.31
N SER A 42 -28.49 5.26 -19.80
CA SER A 42 -29.24 5.86 -20.90
C SER A 42 -29.84 7.18 -20.43
N GLN A 43 -29.47 8.28 -21.08
CA GLN A 43 -30.09 9.58 -20.90
C GLN A 43 -31.61 9.49 -21.15
N ARG A 44 -32.42 9.81 -20.15
CA ARG A 44 -33.82 10.20 -20.38
C ARG A 44 -34.09 11.58 -19.80
N ARG A 45 -34.72 12.36 -20.66
CA ARG A 45 -34.98 13.81 -20.59
C ARG A 45 -35.94 14.16 -19.46
N PHE A 46 -35.68 15.32 -18.86
CA PHE A 46 -36.60 16.12 -18.06
C PHE A 46 -37.85 16.52 -18.86
N TYR A 47 -39.03 16.51 -18.23
CA TYR A 47 -40.10 17.52 -18.37
C TYR A 47 -41.08 17.41 -17.17
N SER A 48 -41.34 18.54 -16.50
CA SER A 48 -42.43 18.80 -15.51
C SER A 48 -43.74 19.24 -16.24
N PRO A 49 -44.82 19.72 -15.58
CA PRO A 49 -45.48 19.43 -14.29
C PRO A 49 -47.01 19.13 -14.42
N ALA A 50 -47.69 18.97 -13.28
CA ALA A 50 -49.11 18.63 -13.01
C ALA A 50 -50.22 19.51 -13.66
N PRO A 51 -51.51 19.10 -13.49
CA PRO A 51 -52.49 20.05 -12.93
C PRO A 51 -53.50 19.46 -11.90
N HIS A 52 -54.20 20.42 -11.30
CA HIS A 52 -55.10 20.45 -10.13
C HIS A 52 -56.39 19.60 -10.12
N ALA A 53 -56.90 19.35 -8.91
CA ALA A 53 -58.35 19.31 -8.60
C ALA A 53 -58.63 19.75 -7.14
N THR A 54 -59.86 20.20 -6.89
CA THR A 54 -60.32 21.22 -5.94
C THR A 54 -61.24 20.73 -4.81
N THR A 55 -61.31 21.52 -3.72
CA THR A 55 -62.46 21.78 -2.77
C THR A 55 -63.01 20.61 -1.91
N SER A 56 -63.52 20.77 -0.68
CA SER A 56 -63.77 21.88 0.27
C SER A 56 -63.94 21.28 1.69
N ASP A 57 -63.64 22.07 2.73
CA ASP A 57 -64.51 22.31 3.91
C ASP A 57 -63.70 22.76 5.13
N ARG A 58 -64.01 23.98 5.58
CA ARG A 58 -63.61 24.56 6.87
C ARG A 58 -64.85 24.70 7.74
N PRO A 59 -64.67 24.71 9.07
CA PRO A 59 -65.34 25.74 9.86
C PRO A 59 -64.39 26.55 10.76
N LYS A 60 -64.52 27.87 10.58
CA LYS A 60 -64.47 29.03 11.49
C LYS A 60 -63.73 28.92 12.84
N LEU A 61 -62.73 29.80 12.99
CA LEU A 61 -62.07 30.22 14.23
C LEU A 61 -62.89 31.30 14.95
N HIS A 62 -62.98 31.21 16.28
CA HIS A 62 -63.12 32.34 17.20
C HIS A 62 -61.97 32.28 18.22
N PRO A 63 -61.45 33.43 18.70
CA PRO A 63 -60.22 33.48 19.48
C PRO A 63 -60.53 33.35 20.97
N PHE A 64 -60.00 32.31 21.61
CA PHE A 64 -59.96 32.24 23.07
C PHE A 64 -58.51 32.37 23.53
N ILE A 65 -58.26 33.47 24.25
CA ILE A 65 -57.02 33.78 24.95
C ILE A 65 -56.86 32.72 26.05
N LEU A 66 -55.83 31.89 25.93
CA LEU A 66 -55.28 31.13 27.05
C LEU A 66 -53.82 31.57 27.23
N GLN A 67 -53.58 32.24 28.34
CA GLN A 67 -52.26 32.51 28.89
C GLN A 67 -51.48 31.19 28.94
N ARG A 68 -50.42 31.08 28.15
CA ARG A 68 -49.42 30.02 28.32
C ARG A 68 -48.46 30.45 29.41
N GLU A 69 -48.61 29.86 30.58
CA GLU A 69 -47.52 29.73 31.55
C GLU A 69 -46.33 29.02 30.86
N PRO A 70 -45.09 29.47 31.05
CA PRO A 70 -43.93 28.85 30.45
C PRO A 70 -43.65 27.49 31.12
N THR A 71 -43.98 26.39 30.44
CA THR A 71 -43.50 25.07 30.82
C THR A 71 -41.99 25.03 30.65
N ALA A 72 -41.29 25.07 31.78
CA ALA A 72 -39.86 24.83 31.89
C ALA A 72 -39.48 23.50 31.22
N PRO A 73 -38.28 23.39 30.64
CA PRO A 73 -37.83 22.15 30.02
C PRO A 73 -37.80 21.03 31.08
N VAL A 74 -38.37 19.88 30.75
CA VAL A 74 -38.18 18.65 31.51
C VAL A 74 -36.70 18.27 31.40
N ILE A 75 -35.91 18.75 32.33
CA ILE A 75 -34.57 18.25 32.60
C ILE A 75 -34.76 16.84 33.14
N LEU A 76 -34.46 15.82 32.33
CA LEU A 76 -34.22 14.47 32.85
C LEU A 76 -33.17 14.60 33.94
N GLN A 77 -33.57 14.39 35.20
CA GLN A 77 -32.64 14.44 36.31
C GLN A 77 -31.53 13.41 36.06
N PRO A 78 -30.25 13.80 36.16
CA PRO A 78 -29.16 12.83 36.11
C PRO A 78 -29.36 11.84 37.24
N SER A 79 -29.32 10.54 36.93
CA SER A 79 -29.35 9.48 37.93
C SER A 79 -28.36 9.80 39.06
N ASN A 80 -28.77 9.65 40.32
CA ASN A 80 -27.95 9.82 41.53
C ASN A 80 -26.84 8.73 41.66
N ALA A 81 -26.14 8.43 40.57
CA ALA A 81 -24.93 7.63 40.61
C ALA A 81 -23.86 8.48 41.31
N THR A 82 -23.47 8.08 42.52
CA THR A 82 -22.31 8.64 43.20
C THR A 82 -21.09 8.60 42.28
N LYS A 83 -20.20 9.60 42.36
CA LYS A 83 -18.94 9.66 41.58
C LYS A 83 -18.15 8.34 41.62
N SER A 84 -18.25 7.60 42.74
CA SER A 84 -17.67 6.26 42.92
C SER A 84 -18.32 5.18 42.03
N GLN A 85 -19.65 5.23 41.84
CA GLN A 85 -20.37 4.30 40.96
C GLN A 85 -20.00 4.52 39.50
N TYR A 86 -19.98 5.77 39.03
CA TYR A 86 -19.57 6.10 37.65
C TYR A 86 -18.13 5.64 37.32
N VAL A 87 -17.21 5.80 38.27
CA VAL A 87 -15.83 5.31 38.12
C VAL A 87 -15.77 3.78 38.08
N SER A 88 -16.58 3.10 38.90
CA SER A 88 -16.71 1.64 38.90
C SER A 88 -17.28 1.11 37.58
N ASP A 89 -18.36 1.71 37.08
CA ASP A 89 -19.01 1.34 35.82
C ASP A 89 -18.06 1.55 34.62
N MET A 90 -17.29 2.64 34.61
CA MET A 90 -16.25 2.89 33.60
C MET A 90 -15.10 1.88 33.66
N ALA A 91 -14.68 1.48 34.87
CA ALA A 91 -13.67 0.44 35.05
C ALA A 91 -14.17 -0.92 34.57
N ALA A 92 -15.43 -1.27 34.86
CA ALA A 92 -16.08 -2.48 34.39
C ALA A 92 -16.20 -2.51 32.86
N ALA A 93 -16.65 -1.41 32.24
CA ALA A 93 -16.72 -1.29 30.78
C ALA A 93 -15.36 -1.46 30.10
N ARG A 94 -14.29 -0.88 30.68
CA ARG A 94 -12.91 -1.08 30.20
C ARG A 94 -12.46 -2.52 30.36
N ALA A 95 -12.73 -3.16 31.49
CA ALA A 95 -12.38 -4.56 31.73
C ALA A 95 -13.09 -5.50 30.72
N MET A 96 -14.37 -5.25 30.43
CA MET A 96 -15.11 -6.01 29.41
C MET A 96 -14.52 -5.81 28.01
N GLN A 97 -14.16 -4.58 27.62
CA GLN A 97 -13.49 -4.33 26.34
C GLN A 97 -12.12 -5.02 26.24
N THR A 98 -11.34 -5.01 27.31
CA THR A 98 -10.05 -5.72 27.37
C THR A 98 -10.24 -7.22 27.23
N ALA A 99 -11.17 -7.82 27.98
CA ALA A 99 -11.48 -9.24 27.89
C ALA A 99 -11.96 -9.65 26.48
N GLN A 100 -12.78 -8.81 25.83
CA GLN A 100 -13.21 -9.02 24.45
C GLN A 100 -12.03 -9.00 23.48
N ARG A 101 -11.14 -8.01 23.59
CA ARG A 101 -9.92 -7.93 22.76
C ARG A 101 -8.99 -9.12 22.97
N ASP A 102 -8.85 -9.62 24.20
CA ASP A 102 -7.98 -10.76 24.49
C ASP A 102 -8.56 -12.07 23.95
N ARG A 103 -9.89 -12.24 24.01
CA ARG A 103 -10.58 -13.35 23.32
C ARG A 103 -10.39 -13.28 21.81
N GLU A 104 -10.53 -12.10 21.21
CA GLU A 104 -10.30 -11.89 19.77
C GLU A 104 -8.85 -12.18 19.38
N LYS A 105 -7.87 -11.75 20.18
CA LYS A 105 -6.45 -12.09 19.97
C LYS A 105 -6.19 -13.58 20.10
N ALA A 106 -6.78 -14.25 21.09
CA ALA A 106 -6.64 -15.69 21.28
C ALA A 106 -7.26 -16.47 20.10
N ALA A 107 -8.46 -16.08 19.67
CA ALA A 107 -9.11 -16.63 18.48
C ALA A 107 -8.26 -16.41 17.23
N PHE A 108 -7.71 -15.20 17.04
CA PHE A 108 -6.80 -14.89 15.94
C PHE A 108 -5.55 -15.80 15.96
N ARG A 109 -4.94 -16.03 17.12
CA ARG A 109 -3.78 -16.94 17.26
C ARG A 109 -4.13 -18.40 16.94
N ALA A 110 -5.36 -18.82 17.17
CA ALA A 110 -5.83 -20.19 16.90
C ALA A 110 -6.22 -20.41 15.42
N MET A 111 -6.35 -19.35 14.61
CA MET A 111 -6.72 -19.50 13.19
C MET A 111 -5.64 -20.25 12.40
N LYS A 112 -6.09 -21.12 11.48
CA LYS A 112 -5.22 -21.77 10.51
C LYS A 112 -4.58 -20.73 9.59
N ASN A 113 -3.35 -20.98 9.17
CA ASN A 113 -2.68 -20.15 8.17
C ASN A 113 -3.45 -20.17 6.84
N TYR A 114 -3.45 -19.04 6.15
CA TYR A 114 -4.00 -18.93 4.81
C TYR A 114 -3.17 -19.78 3.83
N ASP A 115 -3.85 -20.54 3.00
CA ASP A 115 -3.27 -21.31 1.91
C ASP A 115 -4.21 -21.21 0.73
N CYS A 116 -3.76 -20.61 -0.38
CA CYS A 116 -4.58 -20.40 -1.57
C CYS A 116 -5.20 -21.68 -2.12
N LYS A 117 -4.59 -22.85 -1.84
CA LYS A 117 -5.09 -24.17 -2.26
C LYS A 117 -6.26 -24.70 -1.44
N GLU A 118 -6.59 -24.06 -0.31
CA GLU A 118 -7.62 -24.53 0.61
C GLU A 118 -8.84 -23.60 0.71
N VAL A 119 -8.88 -22.55 -0.11
CA VAL A 119 -9.85 -21.44 0.04
C VAL A 119 -11.07 -21.63 -0.85
N GLN A 120 -10.97 -22.42 -1.92
CA GLN A 120 -12.06 -22.73 -2.84
C GLN A 120 -12.15 -24.24 -3.08
N GLU A 121 -13.26 -24.69 -3.67
CA GLU A 121 -13.48 -26.09 -4.05
C GLU A 121 -12.38 -26.62 -4.97
N THR A 122 -11.92 -25.77 -5.90
CA THR A 122 -10.81 -26.04 -6.81
C THR A 122 -9.59 -25.20 -6.43
N ALA A 123 -8.44 -25.85 -6.23
CA ALA A 123 -7.20 -25.16 -5.92
C ALA A 123 -6.65 -24.45 -7.16
N PRO A 124 -6.20 -23.19 -7.07
CA PRO A 124 -5.62 -22.50 -8.21
C PRO A 124 -4.26 -23.12 -8.60
N ALA A 125 -3.98 -23.20 -9.90
CA ALA A 125 -2.65 -23.49 -10.41
C ALA A 125 -1.70 -22.35 -10.02
N ILE A 126 -0.47 -22.69 -9.64
CA ILE A 126 0.57 -21.70 -9.31
C ILE A 126 1.69 -21.82 -10.33
N VAL A 127 1.94 -20.75 -11.06
CA VAL A 127 3.01 -20.67 -12.06
C VAL A 127 3.98 -19.59 -11.65
N TYR A 128 5.23 -19.99 -11.42
CA TYR A 128 6.36 -19.07 -11.33
C TYR A 128 7.17 -19.20 -12.61
N SER A 129 7.37 -18.08 -13.32
CA SER A 129 8.15 -18.11 -14.55
C SER A 129 9.09 -16.91 -14.69
N ARG A 130 10.19 -17.19 -15.39
CA ARG A 130 11.22 -16.26 -15.85
C ARG A 130 11.29 -16.25 -17.38
N ASP A 131 10.24 -16.72 -18.06
CA ASP A 131 10.08 -16.77 -19.51
C ASP A 131 9.00 -15.76 -19.95
N GLU A 132 9.35 -14.86 -20.88
CA GLU A 132 8.45 -13.78 -21.29
C GLU A 132 7.25 -14.30 -22.09
N GLU A 133 7.47 -15.26 -23.00
CA GLU A 133 6.43 -15.82 -23.86
C GLU A 133 5.41 -16.61 -23.03
N GLU A 134 5.88 -17.44 -22.10
CA GLU A 134 5.02 -18.18 -21.18
C GLU A 134 4.13 -17.23 -20.35
N ILE A 135 4.72 -16.17 -19.79
CA ILE A 135 3.97 -15.18 -19.01
C ILE A 135 2.96 -14.46 -19.90
N ASP A 136 3.35 -13.97 -21.08
CA ASP A 136 2.44 -13.21 -21.96
C ASP A 136 1.27 -14.07 -22.48
N GLU A 137 1.48 -15.37 -22.72
CA GLU A 137 0.43 -16.34 -23.04
C GLU A 137 -0.55 -16.52 -21.87
N LEU A 138 -0.03 -16.83 -20.67
CA LEU A 138 -0.87 -17.09 -19.50
C LEU A 138 -1.66 -15.85 -19.07
N ILE A 139 -1.05 -14.66 -19.12
CA ILE A 139 -1.73 -13.39 -18.84
C ILE A 139 -2.92 -13.16 -19.79
N GLY A 140 -2.78 -13.56 -21.07
CA GLY A 140 -3.85 -13.46 -22.05
C GLY A 140 -5.09 -14.30 -21.73
N THR A 141 -4.97 -15.25 -20.80
CA THR A 141 -6.07 -16.14 -20.39
C THR A 141 -6.78 -15.71 -19.11
N LEU A 142 -6.26 -14.70 -18.39
CA LEU A 142 -6.83 -14.26 -17.13
C LEU A 142 -8.19 -13.58 -17.31
N ASN A 143 -9.13 -13.89 -16.43
CA ASN A 143 -10.43 -13.24 -16.38
C ASN A 143 -10.61 -12.47 -15.07
N GLY A 144 -10.79 -11.14 -15.17
CA GLY A 144 -10.97 -10.28 -14.00
C GLY A 144 -12.29 -10.53 -13.25
N PRO A 145 -12.39 -10.14 -11.96
CA PRO A 145 -11.41 -9.37 -11.17
C PRO A 145 -10.13 -10.16 -10.86
N LEU A 146 -9.00 -9.45 -10.71
CA LEU A 146 -7.68 -10.05 -10.51
C LEU A 146 -7.11 -9.72 -9.14
N GLY A 147 -6.57 -10.71 -8.42
CA GLY A 147 -5.71 -10.44 -7.26
C GLY A 147 -4.33 -9.95 -7.73
N PHE A 148 -3.74 -8.96 -7.07
CA PHE A 148 -2.52 -8.30 -7.51
C PHE A 148 -1.62 -7.91 -6.34
N ASP A 149 -0.32 -8.23 -6.44
CA ASP A 149 0.71 -7.83 -5.46
C ASP A 149 2.10 -7.70 -6.13
N LEU A 150 3.06 -7.10 -5.40
CA LEU A 150 4.42 -6.85 -5.85
C LEU A 150 5.46 -7.19 -4.77
N GLU A 151 6.63 -7.72 -5.19
CA GLU A 151 7.76 -7.91 -4.26
C GLU A 151 9.11 -7.44 -4.83
N TRP A 152 9.99 -6.97 -3.94
CA TRP A 152 11.32 -6.43 -4.26
C TRP A 152 12.32 -6.64 -3.14
N ARG A 153 13.62 -6.71 -3.47
CA ARG A 153 14.66 -6.84 -2.44
C ARG A 153 14.63 -5.62 -1.49
N PRO A 154 14.52 -5.82 -0.16
CA PRO A 154 14.53 -4.70 0.77
C PRO A 154 15.90 -4.02 0.80
N ASN A 155 15.88 -2.68 0.90
CA ASN A 155 17.08 -1.91 1.20
C ASN A 155 17.12 -1.56 2.68
N PHE A 156 18.12 -2.07 3.40
CA PHE A 156 18.31 -1.81 4.83
C PHE A 156 19.16 -0.57 5.13
N VAL A 157 19.71 0.07 4.10
CA VAL A 157 20.45 1.33 4.24
C VAL A 157 19.44 2.46 4.48
N LYS A 158 19.62 3.20 5.58
CA LYS A 158 18.78 4.37 5.92
C LYS A 158 18.87 5.40 4.78
N ASN A 159 17.71 5.81 4.26
CA ASN A 159 17.57 6.69 3.09
C ASN A 159 18.20 6.11 1.80
N GLY A 160 18.46 4.80 1.77
CA GLY A 160 18.87 4.11 0.55
C GLY A 160 17.72 4.11 -0.45
N LYS A 161 18.07 4.20 -1.74
CA LYS A 161 17.09 4.06 -2.82
C LYS A 161 16.49 2.65 -2.75
N GLU A 162 15.17 2.54 -2.81
CA GLU A 162 14.52 1.25 -2.92
C GLU A 162 14.95 0.50 -4.18
N HIS A 163 15.03 -0.82 -4.08
CA HIS A 163 15.19 -1.67 -5.26
C HIS A 163 13.96 -1.58 -6.16
N LYS A 164 14.17 -1.80 -7.46
CA LYS A 164 13.06 -1.93 -8.40
C LYS A 164 12.20 -3.14 -8.02
N THR A 165 10.93 -3.07 -8.40
CA THR A 165 10.02 -4.21 -8.33
C THR A 165 10.65 -5.41 -9.05
N ALA A 166 10.75 -6.55 -8.37
CA ALA A 166 11.44 -7.73 -8.89
C ALA A 166 10.45 -8.78 -9.41
N THR A 167 9.27 -8.84 -8.79
CA THR A 167 8.22 -9.78 -9.17
C THR A 167 6.85 -9.09 -9.19
N ILE A 168 5.98 -9.54 -10.08
CA ILE A 168 4.56 -9.20 -10.10
C ILE A 168 3.77 -10.49 -9.86
N GLN A 169 2.86 -10.47 -8.90
CA GLN A 169 1.90 -11.53 -8.68
C GLN A 169 0.54 -11.09 -9.22
N ILE A 170 -0.09 -11.92 -10.04
CA ILE A 170 -1.42 -11.63 -10.60
C ILE A 170 -2.21 -12.92 -10.78
N CYS A 171 -3.50 -12.90 -10.42
CA CYS A 171 -4.29 -14.13 -10.40
C CYS A 171 -5.77 -13.89 -10.67
N ASP A 172 -6.43 -14.88 -11.27
CA ASP A 172 -7.88 -15.07 -11.21
C ASP A 172 -8.21 -16.27 -10.30
N SER A 173 -9.43 -16.78 -10.32
CA SER A 173 -9.82 -17.94 -9.49
C SER A 173 -9.12 -19.26 -9.86
N ARG A 174 -8.56 -19.36 -11.07
CA ARG A 174 -8.03 -20.60 -11.65
C ARG A 174 -6.50 -20.65 -11.57
N ILE A 175 -5.83 -19.52 -11.79
CA ILE A 175 -4.38 -19.49 -11.90
C ILE A 175 -3.78 -18.27 -11.19
N ILE A 176 -2.64 -18.52 -10.53
CA ILE A 176 -1.77 -17.52 -9.92
C ILE A 176 -0.46 -17.50 -10.68
N ILE A 177 -0.16 -16.35 -11.28
CA ILE A 177 1.05 -16.13 -12.07
C ILE A 177 2.00 -15.24 -11.27
N ILE A 178 3.23 -15.70 -11.09
CA ILE A 178 4.33 -14.97 -10.45
C ILE A 178 5.39 -14.70 -11.52
N ALA A 179 5.37 -13.49 -12.07
CA ALA A 179 6.28 -13.06 -13.13
C ALA A 179 7.55 -12.44 -12.55
N GLN A 180 8.72 -13.00 -12.86
CA GLN A 180 10.03 -12.46 -12.44
C GLN A 180 10.47 -11.29 -13.33
N ILE A 181 9.84 -10.13 -13.16
CA ILE A 181 10.12 -8.96 -14.01
C ILE A 181 11.54 -8.39 -13.87
N SER A 182 12.28 -8.68 -12.79
CA SER A 182 13.70 -8.33 -12.69
C SER A 182 14.59 -9.07 -13.69
N ALA A 183 14.16 -10.24 -14.16
CA ALA A 183 14.86 -11.03 -15.17
C ALA A 183 14.35 -10.76 -16.60
N LEU A 184 13.09 -10.33 -16.73
CA LEU A 184 12.36 -10.24 -18.00
C LEU A 184 12.18 -8.80 -18.53
N GLY A 185 12.13 -7.82 -17.64
CA GLY A 185 11.35 -6.61 -17.91
C GLY A 185 9.85 -6.86 -17.67
N VAL A 186 8.99 -5.92 -18.08
CA VAL A 186 7.54 -6.08 -17.97
C VAL A 186 6.99 -6.55 -19.32
N PRO A 187 6.47 -7.79 -19.41
CA PRO A 187 5.90 -8.32 -20.65
C PRO A 187 4.73 -7.47 -21.18
N GLN A 188 4.51 -7.49 -22.50
CA GLN A 188 3.64 -6.52 -23.15
C GLN A 188 2.15 -6.76 -22.87
N ASN A 189 1.70 -8.02 -22.76
CA ASN A 189 0.33 -8.30 -22.36
C ASN A 189 0.10 -8.01 -20.87
N LEU A 190 1.09 -8.30 -20.02
CA LEU A 190 1.04 -7.90 -18.61
C LEU A 190 0.87 -6.39 -18.47
N LYS A 191 1.65 -5.61 -19.22
CA LYS A 191 1.50 -4.15 -19.24
C LYS A 191 0.10 -3.71 -19.67
N LYS A 192 -0.46 -4.30 -20.73
CA LYS A 192 -1.82 -3.97 -21.20
C LYS A 192 -2.87 -4.22 -20.10
N VAL A 193 -2.81 -5.39 -19.44
CA VAL A 193 -3.74 -5.75 -18.36
C VAL A 193 -3.62 -4.79 -17.16
N LEU A 194 -2.39 -4.40 -16.79
CA LEU A 194 -2.15 -3.47 -15.69
C LEU A 194 -2.67 -2.05 -16.00
N GLU A 195 -2.58 -1.60 -17.26
CA GLU A 195 -3.00 -0.26 -17.68
C GLU A 195 -4.46 -0.14 -18.12
N ASP A 196 -5.17 -1.27 -18.24
CA ASP A 196 -6.60 -1.31 -18.52
C ASP A 196 -7.40 -0.92 -17.27
N LYS A 197 -8.30 0.07 -17.39
CA LYS A 197 -9.15 0.51 -16.28
C LYS A 197 -10.39 -0.37 -16.08
N GLU A 198 -10.78 -1.16 -17.08
CA GLU A 198 -11.96 -2.04 -17.01
C GLU A 198 -11.63 -3.37 -16.31
N ILE A 199 -10.35 -3.71 -16.19
CA ILE A 199 -9.89 -4.88 -15.44
C ILE A 199 -9.59 -4.44 -14.00
N ALA A 200 -10.35 -4.94 -13.03
CA ALA A 200 -10.09 -4.71 -11.62
C ALA A 200 -8.85 -5.47 -11.16
N LYS A 201 -7.93 -4.77 -10.48
CA LYS A 201 -6.77 -5.35 -9.78
C LYS A 201 -6.94 -5.09 -8.29
N CYS A 202 -7.08 -6.13 -7.49
CA CYS A 202 -7.47 -6.09 -6.09
C CYS A 202 -6.26 -6.31 -5.19
N GLY A 203 -6.03 -5.37 -4.28
CA GLY A 203 -4.93 -5.43 -3.32
C GLY A 203 -5.12 -4.42 -2.19
N LEU A 204 -4.16 -4.37 -1.27
CA LEU A 204 -4.19 -3.44 -0.13
C LEU A 204 -3.07 -2.43 -0.25
N ASN A 205 -3.36 -1.15 -0.02
CA ASN A 205 -2.41 -0.07 -0.24
C ASN A 205 -1.91 -0.01 -1.70
N ILE A 206 -2.77 -0.47 -2.61
CA ILE A 206 -2.44 -0.87 -3.99
C ILE A 206 -2.05 0.33 -4.88
N LEU A 207 -2.47 1.54 -4.52
CA LEU A 207 -2.02 2.74 -5.24
C LEU A 207 -0.51 2.92 -5.14
N ASN A 208 0.09 2.57 -4.00
CA ASN A 208 1.54 2.66 -3.82
C ASN A 208 2.27 1.65 -4.72
N ASP A 209 1.69 0.47 -4.92
CA ASP A 209 2.22 -0.54 -5.85
C ASP A 209 2.15 -0.05 -7.29
N GLY A 210 1.02 0.53 -7.69
CA GLY A 210 0.88 1.19 -8.98
C GLY A 210 1.89 2.33 -9.19
N GLN A 211 2.05 3.22 -8.21
CA GLN A 211 3.03 4.32 -8.27
C GLN A 211 4.47 3.80 -8.36
N LYS A 212 4.77 2.71 -7.68
CA LYS A 212 6.07 2.05 -7.73
C LYS A 212 6.33 1.44 -9.11
N LEU A 213 5.35 0.77 -9.72
CA LEU A 213 5.48 0.28 -11.10
C LEU A 213 5.71 1.41 -12.11
N TYR A 214 5.01 2.53 -11.95
CA TYR A 214 5.25 3.71 -12.78
C TYR A 214 6.68 4.24 -12.62
N ARG A 215 7.16 4.36 -11.38
CA ARG A 215 8.54 4.79 -11.07
C ARG A 215 9.59 3.83 -11.62
N ASP A 216 9.38 2.54 -11.49
CA ASP A 216 10.39 1.52 -11.77
C ASP A 216 10.44 1.14 -13.26
N TYR A 217 9.28 1.15 -13.94
CA TYR A 217 9.07 0.63 -15.31
C TYR A 217 8.17 1.49 -16.22
N GLY A 218 7.63 2.61 -15.74
CA GLY A 218 6.75 3.48 -16.54
C GLY A 218 5.35 2.93 -16.80
N VAL A 219 4.92 1.89 -16.09
CA VAL A 219 3.58 1.29 -16.21
C VAL A 219 2.56 2.21 -15.51
N VAL A 220 1.55 2.66 -16.25
CA VAL A 220 0.49 3.53 -15.72
C VAL A 220 -0.68 2.68 -15.25
N ALA A 221 -0.52 2.02 -14.10
CA ALA A 221 -1.50 1.07 -13.60
C ALA A 221 -2.87 1.73 -13.32
N LYS A 222 -3.96 1.09 -13.74
CA LYS A 222 -5.35 1.57 -13.61
C LYS A 222 -6.26 0.48 -13.05
N GLY A 223 -7.48 0.81 -12.67
CA GLY A 223 -8.44 -0.17 -12.15
C GLY A 223 -7.99 -0.80 -10.83
N LEU A 224 -7.21 -0.07 -10.01
CA LEU A 224 -6.67 -0.57 -8.75
C LEU A 224 -7.75 -0.49 -7.67
N VAL A 225 -8.24 -1.63 -7.20
CA VAL A 225 -9.26 -1.76 -6.16
C VAL A 225 -8.61 -1.84 -4.79
N GLU A 226 -8.78 -0.78 -4.00
CA GLU A 226 -8.30 -0.67 -2.62
C GLU A 226 -9.23 -1.43 -1.67
N LEU A 227 -8.77 -2.60 -1.23
CA LEU A 227 -9.55 -3.52 -0.38
C LEU A 227 -9.91 -2.91 0.97
N GLY A 228 -9.09 -2.04 1.54
CA GLY A 228 -9.41 -1.36 2.80
C GLY A 228 -10.67 -0.49 2.68
N THR A 229 -10.77 0.28 1.60
CA THR A 229 -11.93 1.14 1.34
C THR A 229 -13.16 0.33 0.95
N MET A 230 -12.98 -0.75 0.18
CA MET A 230 -14.07 -1.66 -0.17
C MET A 230 -14.66 -2.36 1.08
N ALA A 231 -13.80 -2.78 2.02
CA ALA A 231 -14.23 -3.36 3.29
C ALA A 231 -15.12 -2.40 4.10
N SER A 232 -14.78 -1.11 4.16
CA SER A 232 -15.61 -0.09 4.83
C SER A 232 -16.99 0.10 4.21
N GLN A 233 -17.13 -0.10 2.89
CA GLN A 233 -18.43 -0.05 2.23
C GLN A 233 -19.26 -1.31 2.49
N ALA A 234 -18.64 -2.48 2.36
CA ALA A 234 -19.30 -3.77 2.61
C ALA A 234 -19.70 -3.94 4.09
N ASP A 235 -18.81 -3.59 5.02
CA ASP A 235 -18.98 -3.71 6.47
C ASP A 235 -18.62 -2.38 7.16
N GLN A 236 -19.63 -1.59 7.54
CA GLN A 236 -19.41 -0.35 8.30
C GLN A 236 -18.79 -0.60 9.67
N SER A 237 -19.01 -1.78 10.25
CA SER A 237 -18.37 -2.12 11.52
C SER A 237 -16.86 -2.20 11.35
N SER A 238 -16.31 -2.36 10.15
CA SER A 238 -14.86 -2.33 9.90
C SER A 238 -14.21 -0.94 10.03
N ASN A 239 -14.98 0.13 10.10
CA ASN A 239 -14.46 1.51 10.15
C ASN A 239 -13.58 1.78 11.36
N HIS A 240 -13.77 1.06 12.48
CA HIS A 240 -12.91 1.20 13.67
C HIS A 240 -11.50 0.63 13.46
N LEU A 241 -11.25 -0.15 12.41
CA LEU A 241 -9.94 -0.74 12.11
C LEU A 241 -8.94 0.30 11.58
N GLY A 242 -9.41 1.50 11.19
CA GLY A 242 -8.58 2.57 10.66
C GLY A 242 -7.91 2.17 9.35
N ARG A 243 -6.60 1.88 9.40
CA ARG A 243 -5.81 1.39 8.26
C ARG A 243 -5.42 -0.07 8.50
N PRO A 244 -6.32 -1.04 8.22
CA PRO A 244 -6.03 -2.45 8.47
C PRO A 244 -4.88 -2.93 7.59
N SER A 245 -4.07 -3.87 8.09
CA SER A 245 -3.12 -4.60 7.25
C SER A 245 -3.82 -5.75 6.51
N LEU A 246 -3.18 -6.31 5.48
CA LEU A 246 -3.78 -7.40 4.69
C LEU A 246 -4.13 -8.59 5.58
N GLY A 247 -3.20 -9.01 6.44
CA GLY A 247 -3.46 -10.05 7.44
C GLY A 247 -4.57 -9.73 8.44
N THR A 248 -4.89 -8.46 8.67
CA THR A 248 -6.04 -8.05 9.51
C THR A 248 -7.36 -8.31 8.79
N LEU A 249 -7.44 -7.95 7.50
CA LEU A 249 -8.61 -8.23 6.68
C LEU A 249 -8.78 -9.75 6.48
N VAL A 250 -7.70 -10.46 6.15
CA VAL A 250 -7.71 -11.93 6.00
C VAL A 250 -8.18 -12.62 7.29
N GLY A 251 -7.65 -12.23 8.45
CA GLY A 251 -8.08 -12.82 9.73
C GLY A 251 -9.54 -12.49 10.07
N ARG A 252 -9.99 -11.27 9.81
CA ARG A 252 -11.36 -10.85 10.11
C ARG A 252 -12.39 -11.55 9.22
N TYR A 253 -12.16 -11.58 7.92
CA TYR A 253 -13.16 -11.95 6.93
C TYR A 253 -13.00 -13.38 6.42
N LEU A 254 -11.76 -13.84 6.22
CA LEU A 254 -11.49 -15.20 5.75
C LEU A 254 -11.21 -16.19 6.89
N LYS A 255 -11.13 -15.71 8.15
CA LYS A 255 -10.84 -16.53 9.35
C LYS A 255 -9.54 -17.33 9.21
N ARG A 256 -8.54 -16.71 8.60
CA ARG A 256 -7.22 -17.29 8.35
C ARG A 256 -6.10 -16.35 8.76
N ASN A 257 -4.94 -16.90 9.08
CA ASN A 257 -3.74 -16.14 9.41
C ASN A 257 -2.85 -15.97 8.17
N LEU A 258 -2.63 -14.73 7.76
CA LEU A 258 -1.59 -14.42 6.77
C LEU A 258 -0.26 -14.24 7.51
N LEU A 259 0.64 -15.22 7.40
CA LEU A 259 1.89 -15.24 8.13
C LEU A 259 2.82 -14.10 7.70
N LYS A 260 3.15 -13.22 8.65
CA LYS A 260 4.24 -12.26 8.48
C LYS A 260 5.56 -12.98 8.76
N GLY A 261 6.28 -13.35 7.71
CA GLY A 261 7.54 -14.11 7.80
C GLY A 261 8.77 -13.31 7.36
N SER A 262 9.95 -13.94 7.54
CA SER A 262 11.22 -13.45 7.00
C SER A 262 11.25 -13.45 5.47
N VAL A 263 10.40 -14.26 4.82
CA VAL A 263 10.26 -14.35 3.36
C VAL A 263 9.99 -12.99 2.73
N ARG A 264 9.11 -12.17 3.33
CA ARG A 264 8.83 -10.80 2.88
C ARG A 264 10.07 -9.90 2.82
N MET A 265 11.08 -10.20 3.64
CA MET A 265 12.34 -9.45 3.73
C MET A 265 13.50 -10.15 3.00
N SER A 266 13.20 -11.13 2.15
CA SER A 266 14.19 -11.93 1.41
C SER A 266 14.68 -11.23 0.13
N ASN A 267 15.61 -11.88 -0.59
CA ASN A 267 16.05 -11.40 -1.89
C ASN A 267 15.10 -11.85 -3.00
N TRP A 268 14.19 -10.96 -3.40
CA TRP A 268 13.24 -11.20 -4.49
C TRP A 268 13.81 -11.02 -5.90
N GLU A 269 15.05 -10.54 -6.04
CA GLU A 269 15.73 -10.42 -7.34
C GLU A 269 16.34 -11.76 -7.81
N ALA A 270 16.51 -12.71 -6.87
CA ALA A 270 17.01 -14.05 -7.16
C ALA A 270 15.90 -14.97 -7.71
N GLN A 271 16.30 -16.15 -8.19
CA GLN A 271 15.33 -17.20 -8.50
C GLN A 271 14.58 -17.61 -7.23
N LEU A 272 13.25 -17.65 -7.32
CA LEU A 272 12.41 -17.87 -6.13
C LEU A 272 12.48 -19.32 -5.67
N ASP A 273 12.58 -19.50 -4.35
CA ASP A 273 12.39 -20.79 -3.72
C ASP A 273 10.89 -21.10 -3.48
N ALA A 274 10.59 -22.33 -3.03
CA ALA A 274 9.23 -22.77 -2.79
C ALA A 274 8.50 -21.93 -1.71
N ASN A 275 9.22 -21.38 -0.73
CA ASN A 275 8.63 -20.54 0.32
C ASN A 275 8.26 -19.16 -0.22
N GLN A 276 9.12 -18.56 -1.05
CA GLN A 276 8.85 -17.32 -1.76
C GLN A 276 7.67 -17.46 -2.72
N VAL A 277 7.63 -18.55 -3.51
CA VAL A 277 6.51 -18.85 -4.41
C VAL A 277 5.20 -18.99 -3.63
N LYS A 278 5.20 -19.75 -2.53
CA LYS A 278 4.00 -19.91 -1.68
C LYS A 278 3.55 -18.59 -1.06
N TYR A 279 4.49 -17.79 -0.56
CA TYR A 279 4.21 -16.49 0.03
C TYR A 279 3.57 -15.55 -1.00
N ALA A 280 4.23 -15.37 -2.15
CA ALA A 280 3.79 -14.52 -3.24
C ALA A 280 2.39 -14.95 -3.76
N ALA A 281 2.17 -16.26 -3.90
CA ALA A 281 0.88 -16.77 -4.33
C ALA A 281 -0.24 -16.45 -3.33
N ASN A 282 0.03 -16.59 -2.04
CA ASN A 282 -0.93 -16.29 -0.98
C ASN A 282 -1.27 -14.80 -0.90
N ASP A 283 -0.27 -13.91 -1.01
CA ASP A 283 -0.47 -12.46 -0.88
C ASP A 283 -1.35 -11.90 -2.02
N ALA A 284 -1.17 -12.35 -3.26
CA ALA A 284 -2.06 -11.97 -4.36
C ALA A 284 -3.44 -12.63 -4.27
N TYR A 285 -3.52 -13.94 -4.03
CA TYR A 285 -4.78 -14.67 -4.07
C TYR A 285 -5.72 -14.30 -2.92
N CYS A 286 -5.18 -13.98 -1.74
CA CYS A 286 -6.02 -13.49 -0.64
C CYS A 286 -6.67 -12.14 -0.95
N GLY A 287 -6.05 -11.31 -1.80
CA GLY A 287 -6.65 -10.08 -2.30
C GLY A 287 -7.91 -10.34 -3.13
N LEU A 288 -7.86 -11.32 -4.04
CA LEU A 288 -9.03 -11.76 -4.82
C LEU A 288 -10.11 -12.38 -3.91
N ALA A 289 -9.72 -13.24 -2.97
CA ALA A 289 -10.66 -13.86 -2.04
C ALA A 289 -11.38 -12.81 -1.17
N LEU A 290 -10.68 -11.78 -0.71
CA LEU A 290 -11.27 -10.65 0.02
C LEU A 290 -12.24 -9.84 -0.85
N TYR A 291 -11.87 -9.56 -2.11
CA TYR A 291 -12.77 -8.89 -3.04
C TYR A 291 -14.10 -9.64 -3.18
N ASN A 292 -14.03 -10.94 -3.47
CA ASN A 292 -15.21 -11.79 -3.63
C ASN A 292 -16.05 -11.84 -2.33
N HIS A 293 -15.38 -11.93 -1.18
CA HIS A 293 -16.05 -11.88 0.12
C HIS A 293 -16.78 -10.56 0.34
N PHE A 294 -16.19 -9.41 -0.02
CA PHE A 294 -16.84 -8.11 0.15
C PHE A 294 -18.01 -7.89 -0.80
N VAL A 295 -17.94 -8.44 -2.02
CA VAL A 295 -19.09 -8.47 -2.93
C VAL A 295 -20.24 -9.25 -2.28
N ALA A 296 -20.00 -10.50 -1.88
CA ALA A 296 -21.02 -11.34 -1.26
C ALA A 296 -21.58 -10.73 0.04
N LEU A 297 -20.71 -10.18 0.89
CA LEU A 297 -21.12 -9.54 2.13
C LEU A 297 -21.96 -8.28 1.88
N ALA A 298 -21.63 -7.50 0.85
CA ALA A 298 -22.45 -6.34 0.48
C ALA A 298 -23.82 -6.77 -0.03
N GLU A 299 -23.90 -7.82 -0.84
CA GLU A 299 -25.18 -8.40 -1.30
C GLU A 299 -26.03 -8.91 -0.12
N GLU A 300 -25.44 -9.68 0.79
CA GLU A 300 -26.11 -10.21 1.99
C GLU A 300 -26.69 -9.10 2.88
N ASN A 301 -26.00 -7.95 2.95
CA ASN A 301 -26.41 -6.80 3.75
C ASN A 301 -27.21 -5.74 2.97
N ASP A 302 -27.64 -6.03 1.74
CA ASP A 302 -28.34 -5.10 0.85
C ASP A 302 -27.62 -3.74 0.69
N ARG A 303 -26.31 -3.81 0.45
CA ARG A 303 -25.42 -2.67 0.31
C ARG A 303 -24.93 -2.52 -1.12
N THR A 304 -25.07 -1.31 -1.65
CA THR A 304 -24.48 -0.96 -2.94
C THR A 304 -23.01 -0.56 -2.78
N LEU A 305 -22.12 -1.37 -3.34
CA LEU A 305 -20.71 -1.01 -3.53
C LEU A 305 -20.58 0.03 -4.64
N LYS A 306 -19.78 1.08 -4.40
CA LYS A 306 -19.52 2.16 -5.36
C LYS A 306 -18.08 2.09 -5.86
N PRO A 307 -17.82 1.49 -7.05
CA PRO A 307 -16.47 1.36 -7.60
C PRO A 307 -15.65 2.65 -7.62
N THR A 308 -16.29 3.79 -7.86
CA THR A 308 -15.64 5.11 -7.88
C THR A 308 -15.01 5.54 -6.56
N GLN A 309 -15.40 4.92 -5.44
CA GLN A 309 -14.88 5.24 -4.11
C GLN A 309 -13.71 4.36 -3.67
N TYR A 310 -13.59 3.14 -4.20
CA TYR A 310 -12.50 2.21 -3.86
C TYR A 310 -11.56 1.90 -5.04
N THR A 311 -11.87 2.37 -6.24
CA THR A 311 -11.02 2.19 -7.42
C THR A 311 -10.19 3.44 -7.67
N VAL A 312 -8.88 3.26 -7.79
CA VAL A 312 -7.91 4.32 -8.02
C VAL A 312 -7.05 4.02 -9.24
N ASN A 313 -6.46 5.06 -9.82
CA ASN A 313 -5.58 4.97 -10.97
C ASN A 313 -4.28 5.71 -10.66
N VAL A 314 -3.18 5.23 -11.22
CA VAL A 314 -1.94 6.00 -11.26
C VAL A 314 -2.14 7.16 -12.23
N ASN A 315 -1.89 8.38 -11.75
CA ASN A 315 -1.92 9.60 -12.56
C ASN A 315 -0.49 10.14 -12.69
N PRO A 316 0.19 9.93 -13.83
CA PRO A 316 1.51 10.49 -14.08
C PRO A 316 1.48 12.03 -13.98
N PRO A 317 2.56 12.67 -13.50
CA PRO A 317 2.68 14.12 -13.58
C PRO A 317 2.58 14.55 -15.05
N PRO A 318 1.96 15.72 -15.33
CA PRO A 318 1.89 16.24 -16.69
C PRO A 318 3.32 16.35 -17.22
N LYS A 319 3.58 15.75 -18.39
CA LYS A 319 4.85 15.95 -19.10
C LYS A 319 5.01 17.45 -19.27
N ALA A 320 6.10 18.03 -18.78
CA ALA A 320 6.42 19.42 -19.04
C ALA A 320 6.46 19.60 -20.55
N THR A 321 5.43 20.23 -21.11
CA THR A 321 5.44 20.66 -22.50
C THR A 321 6.63 21.59 -22.61
N SER A 322 7.69 21.14 -23.30
CA SER A 322 8.74 22.04 -23.73
C SER A 322 8.05 23.11 -24.59
N LEU A 323 7.82 24.27 -23.98
CA LEU A 323 7.49 25.48 -24.72
C LEU A 323 8.76 25.79 -25.51
N LEU A 324 8.83 25.29 -26.74
CA LEU A 324 9.74 25.84 -27.74
C LEU A 324 9.44 27.34 -27.84
N PRO A 325 10.45 28.22 -27.81
CA PRO A 325 10.22 29.63 -28.08
C PRO A 325 9.67 29.79 -29.50
N PRO A 326 8.81 30.78 -29.76
CA PRO A 326 8.27 30.99 -31.09
C PRO A 326 9.41 31.26 -32.07
N SER A 327 9.48 30.42 -33.10
CA SER A 327 10.33 30.59 -34.27
C SER A 327 9.97 31.91 -34.94
N ALA A 328 10.88 32.89 -34.88
CA ALA A 328 10.87 34.01 -35.79
C ALA A 328 11.45 33.55 -37.12
N ALA A 329 10.65 33.68 -38.18
CA ALA A 329 11.03 33.38 -39.55
C ALA A 329 11.90 34.49 -40.16
N SER A 330 12.74 34.07 -41.12
CA SER A 330 13.44 34.85 -42.15
C SER A 330 14.68 35.63 -41.67
N THR A 331 15.87 35.50 -42.27
CA THR A 331 16.14 35.66 -43.71
C THR A 331 17.52 35.09 -44.07
N SER A 332 17.60 34.54 -45.27
CA SER A 332 18.81 34.06 -45.96
C SER A 332 19.94 35.10 -46.06
N ARG A 333 21.20 34.66 -45.89
CA ARG A 333 22.32 35.16 -46.71
C ARG A 333 23.42 34.11 -46.83
N ALA A 334 23.87 33.92 -48.07
CA ALA A 334 24.81 32.90 -48.51
C ALA A 334 26.29 33.27 -48.27
N SER A 335 27.13 32.23 -48.42
CA SER A 335 28.58 32.22 -48.72
C SER A 335 29.49 32.57 -47.52
N MET A 336 30.64 31.94 -47.28
CA MET A 336 31.65 31.37 -48.17
C MET A 336 32.43 30.22 -47.49
N THR A 337 32.86 29.28 -48.32
CA THR A 337 34.07 28.45 -48.30
C THR A 337 35.13 28.68 -47.20
N ALA A 338 35.61 27.60 -46.60
CA ALA A 338 37.03 27.19 -46.71
C ALA A 338 37.24 25.80 -46.09
N SER A 339 37.73 24.89 -46.93
CA SER A 339 38.29 23.61 -46.56
C SER A 339 39.70 23.82 -45.97
N THR A 340 40.04 23.10 -44.91
CA THR A 340 41.44 22.71 -44.66
C THR A 340 41.52 21.36 -43.96
N SER A 341 42.15 20.45 -44.71
CA SER A 341 42.77 19.17 -44.34
C SER A 341 43.56 19.26 -43.02
N SER A 342 43.54 18.25 -42.17
CA SER A 342 44.62 17.24 -41.98
C SER A 342 44.53 16.79 -40.50
N ARG A 343 45.01 15.64 -40.01
CA ARG A 343 45.64 14.42 -40.48
C ARG A 343 45.53 13.43 -39.28
N MET A 344 45.65 12.15 -39.56
CA MET A 344 45.78 11.07 -38.57
C MET A 344 47.10 11.22 -37.79
N ASP A 345 47.11 10.78 -36.54
CA ASP A 345 48.24 10.05 -35.96
C ASP A 345 47.71 9.06 -34.92
N VAL A 346 48.25 7.84 -34.99
CA VAL A 346 48.03 6.70 -34.11
C VAL A 346 49.37 6.50 -33.41
N ASP A 347 49.39 6.29 -32.10
CA ASP A 347 50.53 5.64 -31.44
C ASP A 347 50.10 4.94 -30.14
N GLU A 348 50.83 3.85 -29.89
CA GLU A 348 50.62 2.76 -28.95
C GLU A 348 51.65 2.82 -27.80
N ASP A 349 51.37 2.06 -26.73
CA ASP A 349 52.26 1.58 -25.65
C ASP A 349 52.35 2.36 -24.30
N GLY A 350 52.19 1.60 -23.20
CA GLY A 350 53.27 1.55 -22.20
C GLY A 350 53.16 2.29 -20.87
N SER A 351 52.42 1.70 -19.92
CA SER A 351 52.81 1.55 -18.49
C SER A 351 52.90 2.76 -17.51
N VAL A 352 52.66 2.42 -16.22
CA VAL A 352 53.03 3.10 -14.95
C VAL A 352 51.99 4.04 -14.27
N THR A 353 51.31 3.45 -13.28
CA THR A 353 51.09 3.87 -11.86
C THR A 353 50.49 5.24 -11.45
N THR A 354 49.57 5.11 -10.47
CA THR A 354 49.30 5.97 -9.28
C THR A 354 48.12 6.98 -9.27
N THR A 355 47.33 6.85 -8.19
CA THR A 355 46.65 7.91 -7.41
C THR A 355 45.20 8.31 -7.75
N THR A 356 44.33 8.00 -6.78
CA THR A 356 43.22 8.80 -6.22
C THR A 356 42.82 10.06 -6.98
N THR A 357 41.55 10.16 -7.40
CA THR A 357 40.69 11.35 -7.19
C THR A 357 39.22 11.01 -7.48
N LYS A 358 38.39 11.09 -6.43
CA LYS A 358 36.93 11.22 -6.56
C LYS A 358 36.62 12.55 -7.24
N ARG A 359 36.02 12.52 -8.43
CA ARG A 359 35.45 13.72 -9.06
C ARG A 359 33.95 13.75 -8.80
N ALA A 360 33.53 14.71 -8.00
CA ALA A 360 32.15 15.12 -7.85
C ALA A 360 31.62 15.66 -9.20
N ARG A 361 30.38 15.31 -9.55
CA ARG A 361 29.64 16.01 -10.60
C ARG A 361 28.44 16.72 -9.99
N THR A 362 28.59 18.03 -9.92
CA THR A 362 27.59 19.04 -9.61
C THR A 362 26.56 19.14 -10.74
N THR A 363 25.28 19.20 -10.38
CA THR A 363 24.25 19.95 -11.13
C THR A 363 23.29 20.60 -10.13
N SER A 364 23.56 21.88 -9.88
CA SER A 364 22.63 22.98 -9.62
C SER A 364 21.26 22.71 -8.98
N THR A 365 21.16 23.04 -7.68
CA THR A 365 19.98 23.71 -7.13
C THR A 365 20.45 24.92 -6.33
N THR A 366 19.78 26.03 -6.58
CA THR A 366 20.01 27.37 -6.03
C THR A 366 20.16 27.37 -4.51
N LYS A 367 21.31 27.86 -4.05
CA LYS A 367 21.64 28.10 -2.64
C LYS A 367 20.94 29.37 -2.16
N THR A 368 20.09 29.25 -1.15
CA THR A 368 20.01 30.25 -0.07
C THR A 368 20.75 29.67 1.13
N ALA A 369 21.65 30.46 1.70
CA ALA A 369 22.57 30.06 2.76
C ALA A 369 21.88 30.00 4.13
N THR A 370 22.40 29.14 5.01
CA THR A 370 22.13 28.95 6.47
C THR A 370 21.19 27.81 6.91
N ASP A 371 21.47 26.56 6.54
CA ASP A 371 20.87 25.42 7.27
C ASP A 371 21.91 24.69 8.12
N LYS A 372 21.83 24.90 9.45
CA LYS A 372 22.32 23.95 10.46
C LYS A 372 21.60 22.60 10.25
N PRO A 373 22.17 21.46 10.68
CA PRO A 373 21.46 20.19 10.69
C PRO A 373 20.18 20.33 11.52
N SER A 374 19.01 20.29 10.87
CA SER A 374 17.72 20.37 11.56
C SER A 374 17.42 19.03 12.24
N ILE A 375 17.32 19.03 13.58
CA ILE A 375 16.94 17.85 14.36
C ILE A 375 15.51 17.44 13.97
N ARG A 376 15.29 16.15 13.72
CA ARG A 376 13.93 15.64 13.46
C ARG A 376 13.03 15.91 14.68
N PRO A 377 11.78 16.39 14.50
CA PRO A 377 10.87 16.69 15.62
C PRO A 377 10.66 15.53 16.59
N SER A 378 10.66 14.28 16.09
CA SER A 378 10.56 13.08 16.92
C SER A 378 11.76 12.87 17.85
N TYR A 379 12.96 13.28 17.43
CA TYR A 379 14.19 13.13 18.21
C TYR A 379 14.25 14.21 19.28
N LEU A 380 13.91 15.44 18.91
CA LEU A 380 13.81 16.55 19.83
C LEU A 380 12.75 16.27 20.90
N ARG A 381 11.55 15.79 20.51
CA ARG A 381 10.50 15.42 21.48
C ARG A 381 10.94 14.33 22.45
N ALA A 382 11.65 13.30 21.98
CA ALA A 382 12.18 12.25 22.85
C ALA A 382 13.21 12.80 23.84
N TYR A 383 14.13 13.63 23.34
CA TYR A 383 15.16 14.28 24.15
C TYR A 383 14.56 15.21 25.21
N THR A 384 13.59 16.05 24.84
CA THR A 384 12.87 16.94 25.76
C THR A 384 12.19 16.16 26.87
N LEU A 385 11.43 15.11 26.55
CA LEU A 385 10.76 14.27 27.55
C LEU A 385 11.76 13.54 28.47
N TRP A 386 12.88 13.08 27.92
CA TRP A 386 13.92 12.43 28.71
C TRP A 386 14.59 13.39 29.70
N ARG A 387 14.86 14.64 29.28
CA ARG A 387 15.51 15.67 30.12
C ARG A 387 14.58 16.29 31.15
N GLU A 388 13.33 16.56 30.78
CA GLU A 388 12.40 17.32 31.61
C GLU A 388 11.68 16.45 32.66
N SER A 389 11.62 15.13 32.47
CA SER A 389 10.75 14.27 33.29
C SER A 389 11.47 13.18 34.10
N ASN A 390 12.80 13.05 34.00
CA ASN A 390 13.60 11.97 34.63
C ASN A 390 12.92 10.58 34.56
N MET A 391 12.29 10.32 33.42
CA MET A 391 11.31 9.25 33.26
C MET A 391 12.02 7.93 32.89
N PRO A 392 11.65 6.78 33.49
CA PRO A 392 12.16 5.48 33.09
C PRO A 392 11.92 5.20 31.60
N LEU A 393 12.83 4.43 30.98
CA LEU A 393 12.80 4.18 29.53
C LEU A 393 11.47 3.59 29.04
N ASP A 394 10.80 2.75 29.84
CA ASP A 394 9.50 2.15 29.49
C ASP A 394 8.36 3.18 29.45
N ASP A 395 8.36 4.10 30.41
CA ASP A 395 7.38 5.19 30.45
C ASP A 395 7.63 6.17 29.28
N LEU A 396 8.90 6.42 28.94
CA LEU A 396 9.28 7.21 27.76
C LEU A 396 8.80 6.56 26.45
N CYS A 397 8.85 5.23 26.37
CA CYS A 397 8.30 4.45 25.25
C CYS A 397 6.78 4.61 25.12
N GLY A 398 6.07 4.66 26.24
CA GLY A 398 4.62 4.94 26.29
C GLY A 398 4.29 6.38 25.91
N ALA A 399 4.99 7.36 26.48
CA ALA A 399 4.73 8.79 26.29
C ALA A 399 4.98 9.28 24.85
N LEU A 400 5.92 8.65 24.13
CA LEU A 400 6.21 8.97 22.73
C LEU A 400 5.20 8.39 21.73
N ARG A 401 4.32 7.48 22.16
CA ARG A 401 3.23 6.95 21.35
C ARG A 401 1.94 6.84 22.16
N THR A 402 1.76 5.72 22.87
CA THR A 402 0.67 5.47 23.83
C THR A 402 1.06 4.33 24.78
N PRO A 403 0.59 4.28 26.04
CA PRO A 403 0.85 3.15 26.96
C PRO A 403 0.42 1.78 26.43
N ASP A 404 -0.71 1.71 25.69
CA ASP A 404 -1.25 0.47 25.12
C ASP A 404 -0.50 -0.03 23.87
N ASN A 405 0.40 0.81 23.34
CA ASN A 405 1.20 0.52 22.16
C ASN A 405 2.50 1.34 22.29
N PRO A 406 3.43 0.97 23.18
CA PRO A 406 4.64 1.76 23.42
C PRO A 406 5.62 1.60 22.27
N LEU A 407 6.48 2.59 22.02
CA LEU A 407 7.61 2.40 21.10
C LEU A 407 8.56 1.33 21.65
N LYS A 408 9.36 0.70 20.78
CA LYS A 408 10.41 -0.22 21.26
C LYS A 408 11.52 0.59 21.96
N ARG A 409 12.09 0.04 23.03
CA ARG A 409 13.27 0.61 23.74
C ARG A 409 14.38 1.02 22.78
N SER A 410 14.77 0.13 21.86
CA SER A 410 15.76 0.41 20.80
C SER A 410 15.42 1.62 19.91
N THR A 411 14.13 1.88 19.64
CA THR A 411 13.69 3.02 18.83
C THR A 411 13.84 4.32 19.61
N VAL A 412 13.43 4.33 20.87
CA VAL A 412 13.53 5.51 21.74
C VAL A 412 15.00 5.84 22.04
N ILE A 413 15.82 4.84 22.34
CA ILE A 413 17.27 5.03 22.52
C ILE A 413 17.91 5.62 21.24
N SER A 414 17.47 5.16 20.06
CA SER A 414 17.95 5.73 18.79
C SER A 414 17.55 7.20 18.63
N TYR A 415 16.34 7.60 19.04
CA TYR A 415 15.92 9.00 18.98
C TYR A 415 16.79 9.90 19.86
N LEU A 416 17.10 9.45 21.08
CA LEU A 416 17.93 10.20 22.04
C LEU A 416 19.37 10.36 21.54
N VAL A 417 19.97 9.26 21.07
CA VAL A 417 21.34 9.29 20.53
C VAL A 417 21.41 10.16 19.26
N GLU A 418 20.44 10.05 18.36
CA GLU A 418 20.45 10.84 17.12
C GLU A 418 20.14 12.32 17.39
N ALA A 419 19.38 12.68 18.42
CA ALA A 419 19.18 14.08 18.83
C ALA A 419 20.51 14.73 19.19
N VAL A 420 21.26 14.12 20.12
CA VAL A 420 22.55 14.61 20.61
C VAL A 420 23.64 14.57 19.54
N ARG A 421 23.59 13.59 18.61
CA ARG A 421 24.49 13.55 17.46
C ARG A 421 24.24 14.64 16.44
N THR A 422 22.98 15.04 16.28
CA THR A 422 22.57 16.04 15.29
C THR A 422 22.83 17.45 15.81
N ASP A 423 22.63 17.66 17.11
CA ASP A 423 22.88 18.93 17.77
C ASP A 423 23.78 18.73 18.99
N THR A 424 25.06 19.07 18.80
CA THR A 424 26.09 19.00 19.83
C THR A 424 25.93 20.05 20.93
N SER A 425 25.00 21.01 20.77
CA SER A 425 24.67 21.97 21.84
C SER A 425 23.68 21.42 22.88
N LEU A 426 23.07 20.26 22.62
CA LEU A 426 22.16 19.62 23.55
C LEU A 426 22.94 19.00 24.74
N PRO A 427 22.69 19.43 25.99
CA PRO A 427 23.40 18.90 27.15
C PRO A 427 22.98 17.47 27.49
N TYR A 428 23.94 16.57 27.68
CA TYR A 428 23.68 15.21 28.12
C TYR A 428 24.81 14.69 29.01
N GLU A 429 24.47 13.83 29.97
CA GLU A 429 25.48 13.14 30.77
C GLU A 429 25.84 11.82 30.08
N ARG A 430 27.13 11.63 29.79
CA ARG A 430 27.63 10.47 29.04
C ARG A 430 27.36 9.15 29.77
N SER A 431 27.47 9.12 31.09
CA SER A 431 27.19 7.97 31.97
C SER A 431 25.72 7.52 31.82
N VAL A 432 24.78 8.46 31.92
CA VAL A 432 23.32 8.21 31.84
C VAL A 432 22.93 7.74 30.44
N LEU A 433 23.45 8.37 29.39
CA LEU A 433 23.19 7.94 28.01
C LEU A 433 23.78 6.55 27.74
N LEU A 434 24.94 6.24 28.32
CA LEU A 434 25.57 4.92 28.21
C LEU A 434 24.80 3.84 28.97
N GLU A 435 24.31 4.13 30.18
CA GLU A 435 23.45 3.23 30.95
C GLU A 435 22.19 2.87 30.16
N MET A 436 21.52 3.88 29.59
CA MET A 436 20.33 3.68 28.80
C MET A 436 20.59 2.90 27.50
N VAL A 437 21.71 3.14 26.83
CA VAL A 437 22.16 2.31 25.70
C VAL A 437 22.43 0.87 26.14
N ASN A 438 22.91 0.64 27.37
CA ASN A 438 23.14 -0.69 27.91
C ASN A 438 21.86 -1.46 28.26
N MET A 439 20.70 -0.80 28.30
CA MET A 439 19.42 -1.49 28.55
C MET A 439 18.88 -2.28 27.34
N ASP A 440 19.47 -2.12 26.14
CA ASP A 440 19.02 -2.79 24.90
C ASP A 440 20.18 -3.31 24.06
N ALA A 441 20.20 -4.62 23.77
CA ALA A 441 21.31 -5.28 23.08
C ALA A 441 21.56 -4.74 21.66
N TYR A 442 20.52 -4.30 20.94
CA TYR A 442 20.67 -3.72 19.62
C TYR A 442 21.27 -2.30 19.70
N ALA A 443 20.80 -1.49 20.65
CA ALA A 443 21.36 -0.17 20.91
C ALA A 443 22.83 -0.24 21.36
N GLN A 444 23.18 -1.19 22.23
CA GLN A 444 24.57 -1.44 22.64
C GLN A 444 25.47 -1.69 21.43
N LYS A 445 25.09 -2.65 20.57
CA LYS A 445 25.87 -2.99 19.37
C LYS A 445 26.06 -1.79 18.44
N ARG A 446 25.07 -0.90 18.37
CA ARG A 446 25.03 0.22 17.43
C ARG A 446 25.73 1.49 17.93
N TYR A 447 25.59 1.82 19.21
CA TYR A 447 25.94 3.15 19.73
C TYR A 447 27.04 3.16 20.80
N ARG A 448 27.35 2.01 21.43
CA ARG A 448 28.32 1.93 22.54
C ARG A 448 29.68 2.49 22.15
N SER A 449 30.25 2.08 21.02
CA SER A 449 31.58 2.57 20.59
C SER A 449 31.61 4.07 20.32
N TRP A 450 30.50 4.65 19.85
CA TRP A 450 30.41 6.09 19.63
C TRP A 450 30.36 6.85 20.96
N ILE A 451 29.51 6.44 21.92
CA ILE A 451 29.44 7.07 23.24
C ILE A 451 30.80 6.94 23.96
N LYS A 452 31.39 5.74 23.89
CA LYS A 452 32.85 5.43 23.87
C LYS A 452 33.80 6.60 23.59
N SER A 453 33.68 7.12 22.39
CA SER A 453 34.63 8.01 21.75
C SER A 453 34.43 9.50 22.02
N VAL A 454 33.28 9.91 22.57
CA VAL A 454 32.97 11.33 22.78
C VAL A 454 33.46 11.79 24.15
N SER A 455 34.54 12.55 24.22
CA SER A 455 35.06 13.15 25.47
C SER A 455 33.96 13.91 26.19
N SER A 456 33.84 13.74 27.51
CA SER A 456 32.86 14.44 28.35
C SER A 456 32.93 15.95 28.08
N SER A 457 31.81 16.58 27.72
CA SER A 457 31.66 18.03 27.69
C SER A 457 31.03 18.51 28.98
#